data_AF-E5G974-F1
#
_entry.id   AF-E5G974-F1
#
_cell.length_a   1.000
_cell.length_b   1.000
_cell.length_c   1.000
_cell.angle_alpha   90.00
_cell.angle_beta   90.00
_cell.angle_gamma   90.00
#
_symmetry.space_group_name_H-M   'P 1'
#
loop_
_entity.id
_entity.type
_entity.pdbx_description
1 polymer ?
#
loop_
_entity_poly.entity_id
_entity_poly.type
_entity_poly.pdbx_seq_one_letter_code
_entity_poly.pdbx_strand_id
1 'polypeptide(L)'
;NEEQCLVGGKTDFDNLLIVLENAEKANVRKTLFDNKFNDYKNKKSSFYNCLKNKKKDYDKKINNIKNEITKLLKNIEGTGKMCKTESYVMNNNLYLLRVNEVKSTPIDLYLNRAKELLESSRKLVNPIKMKLGDNKNMYSIGYIHDEIKDIIKRYNFHLKHIEKGKEYIKRITQANNIADKMKKDELIKKIFESSKHFASFKYSNEMISKLDSLFIKNEQILNNLFNNIFNIFKKKYETYVDMKTIESKYTTVMTLSEHLLEYAMDVLKANPQKPIDPKANLDSEVVKLQIKINEKSNELDNAISQVKTLIIIMKSFYDIIISEKASMDEMEKKELSLNNYIEKTDYILQTYNIFKSKSNIINNNSKNISSKYIIIEGLKNDIDELNSLISYFKDSQETLIKDDELKKNMKTDYLNNVKYIEENVTHINEIILLKDSITQRIADIDELNSLNLININDFINEKNISQEKVSYNLNKLYKGSFEELESELSHFLDTKYLFHEKKSVNELQRILNTSNNECAKLNFMKSDNNNNN
;
A
#
# COMPACT_ATOMS: atom_id res chain seq x y z
N ASN A 1 25.41 45.43 -44.71
CA ASN A 1 26.28 44.52 -45.53
C ASN A 1 26.28 43.09 -45.06
N GLU A 2 26.34 42.81 -43.75
CA GLU A 2 26.18 41.45 -43.22
C GLU A 2 24.78 40.90 -43.52
N GLU A 3 23.73 41.70 -43.36
CA GLU A 3 22.36 41.32 -43.75
C GLU A 3 22.22 40.95 -45.23
N GLN A 4 22.97 41.60 -46.12
CA GLN A 4 22.98 41.27 -47.56
C GLN A 4 23.64 39.92 -47.86
N CYS A 5 24.45 39.38 -46.93
CA CYS A 5 25.07 38.07 -47.07
C CYS A 5 24.25 36.94 -46.44
N LEU A 6 23.20 37.28 -45.70
CA LEU A 6 22.34 36.31 -45.04
C LEU A 6 21.21 35.90 -45.99
N VAL A 7 21.40 34.77 -46.67
CA VAL A 7 20.41 34.21 -47.60
C VAL A 7 19.10 33.93 -46.88
N GLY A 8 17.98 34.44 -47.41
CA GLY A 8 16.65 34.35 -46.80
C GLY A 8 16.37 35.43 -45.74
N GLY A 9 17.35 36.25 -45.39
CA GLY A 9 17.22 37.32 -44.41
C GLY A 9 17.29 36.82 -42.96
N LYS A 10 17.26 37.78 -42.02
CA LYS A 10 17.44 37.51 -40.59
C LYS A 10 16.34 36.64 -40.00
N THR A 11 15.08 36.91 -40.36
CA THR A 11 13.91 36.18 -39.87
C THR A 11 13.99 34.69 -40.19
N ASP A 12 14.40 34.34 -41.40
CA ASP A 12 14.53 32.94 -41.83
C ASP A 12 15.64 32.20 -41.06
N PHE A 13 16.76 32.89 -40.79
CA PHE A 13 17.82 32.35 -39.93
C PHE A 13 17.36 32.19 -38.47
N ASP A 14 16.67 33.18 -37.92
CA ASP A 14 16.14 33.13 -36.54
C ASP A 14 15.12 31.98 -36.38
N ASN A 15 14.30 31.71 -37.40
CA ASN A 15 13.37 30.57 -37.43
C ASN A 15 14.09 29.22 -37.39
N LEU A 16 15.26 29.09 -38.03
CA LEU A 16 16.09 27.89 -37.90
C LEU A 16 16.60 27.74 -36.47
N LEU A 17 17.08 28.82 -35.87
CA LEU A 17 17.62 28.81 -34.51
C LEU A 17 16.57 28.38 -33.49
N ILE A 18 15.33 28.86 -33.59
CA ILE A 18 14.24 28.46 -32.69
C ILE A 18 14.06 26.92 -32.65
N VAL A 19 14.13 26.27 -33.82
CA VAL A 19 14.01 24.81 -33.93
C VAL A 19 15.26 24.09 -33.39
N LEU A 20 16.45 24.60 -33.72
CA LEU A 20 17.71 23.97 -33.34
C LEU A 20 18.01 24.11 -31.84
N GLU A 21 17.70 25.26 -31.25
CA GLU A 21 17.87 25.55 -29.83
C GLU A 21 16.84 24.80 -28.95
N ASN A 22 15.65 24.47 -29.48
CA ASN A 22 14.63 23.73 -28.74
C ASN A 22 13.69 22.89 -29.62
N ALA A 23 14.16 21.71 -30.02
CA ALA A 23 13.43 20.77 -30.87
C ALA A 23 12.16 20.20 -30.21
N GLU A 24 12.13 20.10 -28.88
CA GLU A 24 10.96 19.63 -28.14
C GLU A 24 9.80 20.63 -28.23
N LYS A 25 10.08 21.92 -27.96
CA LYS A 25 9.08 22.99 -28.07
C LYS A 25 8.61 23.19 -29.50
N ALA A 26 9.50 23.03 -30.49
CA ALA A 26 9.14 23.05 -31.90
C ALA A 26 8.42 21.77 -32.37
N ASN A 27 8.35 20.75 -31.50
CA ASN A 27 7.73 19.45 -31.75
C ASN A 27 8.22 18.77 -33.05
N VAL A 28 9.52 18.85 -33.34
CA VAL A 28 10.09 18.30 -34.57
C VAL A 28 10.64 16.89 -34.36
N ARG A 29 10.40 16.01 -35.33
CA ARG A 29 11.03 14.68 -35.38
C ARG A 29 12.47 14.79 -35.87
N LYS A 30 13.27 13.76 -35.58
CA LYS A 30 14.69 13.72 -35.92
C LYS A 30 15.00 14.05 -37.38
N THR A 31 14.34 13.42 -38.35
CA THR A 31 14.59 13.66 -39.77
C THR A 31 14.38 15.13 -40.16
N LEU A 32 13.34 15.78 -39.61
CA LEU A 32 13.08 17.19 -39.86
C LEU A 32 14.11 18.08 -39.16
N PHE A 33 14.52 17.72 -37.93
CA PHE A 33 15.60 18.40 -37.23
C PHE A 33 16.91 18.33 -38.02
N ASP A 34 17.29 17.15 -38.50
CA ASP A 34 18.51 16.94 -39.29
C ASP A 34 18.48 17.77 -40.58
N ASN A 35 17.33 17.84 -41.26
CA ASN A 35 17.14 18.71 -42.42
C ASN A 35 17.33 20.19 -42.08
N LYS A 36 16.74 20.66 -40.97
CA LYS A 36 16.90 22.05 -40.49
C LYS A 36 18.34 22.34 -40.07
N PHE A 37 19.03 21.38 -39.47
CA PHE A 37 20.44 21.51 -39.10
C PHE A 37 21.36 21.57 -40.32
N ASN A 38 21.07 20.78 -41.36
CA ASN A 38 21.78 20.85 -42.63
C ASN A 38 21.52 22.18 -43.34
N ASP A 39 20.28 22.69 -43.32
CA ASP A 39 19.96 24.01 -43.87
C ASP A 39 20.74 25.12 -43.13
N TYR A 40 20.79 25.06 -41.80
CA TYR A 40 21.62 25.96 -40.99
C TYR A 40 23.11 25.90 -41.41
N LYS A 41 23.69 24.71 -41.58
CA LYS A 41 25.09 24.56 -42.03
C LYS A 41 25.31 25.17 -43.41
N ASN A 42 24.38 24.97 -44.34
CA ASN A 42 24.44 25.52 -45.70
C ASN A 42 24.34 27.05 -45.70
N LYS A 43 23.42 27.63 -44.91
CA LYS A 43 23.29 29.08 -44.75
C LYS A 43 24.52 29.68 -44.09
N LYS A 44 25.06 29.05 -43.04
CA LYS A 44 26.31 29.46 -42.37
C LYS A 44 27.49 29.47 -43.35
N SER A 45 27.64 28.42 -44.15
CA SER A 45 28.68 28.34 -45.19
C SER A 45 28.53 29.43 -46.27
N SER A 46 27.30 29.62 -46.77
CA SER A 46 26.98 30.62 -47.79
C SER A 46 27.25 32.05 -47.30
N PHE A 47 26.87 32.33 -46.05
CA PHE A 47 27.16 33.60 -45.37
C PHE A 47 28.66 33.87 -45.32
N TYR A 48 29.47 32.90 -44.87
CA TYR A 48 30.93 33.04 -44.83
C TYR A 48 31.54 33.25 -46.22
N ASN A 49 31.08 32.52 -47.23
CA ASN A 49 31.56 32.68 -48.60
C ASN A 49 31.22 34.06 -49.16
N CYS A 50 30.03 34.58 -48.90
CA CYS A 50 29.65 35.94 -49.28
C CYS A 50 30.56 36.99 -48.64
N LEU A 51 30.82 36.89 -47.33
CA LEU A 51 31.74 37.79 -46.63
C LEU A 51 33.17 37.70 -47.21
N LYS A 52 33.65 36.49 -47.52
CA LYS A 52 34.97 36.27 -48.14
C LYS A 52 35.06 36.87 -49.54
N ASN A 53 33.99 36.83 -50.32
CA ASN A 53 33.97 37.44 -51.65
C ASN A 53 34.03 38.97 -51.55
N LYS A 54 33.20 39.57 -50.67
CA LYS A 54 33.21 41.02 -50.43
C LYS A 54 34.53 41.52 -49.82
N LYS A 55 35.28 40.66 -49.12
CA LYS A 55 36.56 41.00 -48.52
C LYS A 55 37.56 41.58 -49.53
N LYS A 56 37.59 41.10 -50.78
CA LYS A 56 38.55 41.60 -51.80
C LYS A 56 38.42 43.11 -52.02
N ASP A 57 37.19 43.62 -52.11
CA ASP A 57 36.94 45.04 -52.32
C ASP A 57 37.32 45.87 -51.09
N TYR A 58 37.05 45.35 -49.89
CA TYR A 58 37.46 46.01 -48.65
C TYR A 58 38.97 46.02 -48.48
N ASP A 59 39.67 44.92 -48.79
CA ASP A 59 41.13 44.84 -48.73
C ASP A 59 41.75 45.88 -49.67
N LYS A 60 41.17 46.10 -50.87
CA LYS A 60 41.59 47.18 -51.78
C LYS A 60 41.42 48.57 -51.16
N LYS A 61 40.25 48.84 -50.55
CA LYS A 61 39.98 50.12 -49.85
C LYS A 61 40.93 50.34 -48.67
N ILE A 62 41.17 49.31 -47.86
CA ILE A 62 42.09 49.35 -46.71
C ILE A 62 43.53 49.63 -47.19
N ASN A 63 43.97 48.98 -48.26
CA ASN A 63 45.30 49.22 -48.83
C ASN A 63 45.45 50.64 -49.37
N ASN A 64 44.41 51.20 -50.00
CA ASN A 64 44.43 52.59 -50.44
C ASN A 64 44.57 53.56 -49.25
N ILE A 65 43.77 53.38 -48.18
CA ILE A 65 43.88 54.19 -46.96
C ILE A 65 45.29 54.08 -46.36
N LYS A 66 45.86 52.88 -46.29
CA LYS A 66 47.23 52.67 -45.80
C LYS A 66 48.26 53.43 -46.65
N ASN A 67 48.10 53.45 -47.97
CA ASN A 67 48.99 54.18 -48.87
C ASN A 67 48.88 55.70 -48.65
N GLU A 68 47.66 56.22 -48.49
CA GLU A 68 47.45 57.64 -48.20
C GLU A 68 48.03 58.04 -46.83
N ILE A 69 47.82 57.22 -45.78
CA ILE A 69 48.47 57.44 -44.47
C ILE A 69 50.00 57.44 -44.63
N THR A 70 50.55 56.52 -45.44
CA THR A 70 52.00 56.48 -45.70
C THR A 70 52.50 57.76 -46.35
N LYS A 71 51.77 58.30 -47.33
CA LYS A 71 52.09 59.60 -47.96
C LYS A 71 52.05 60.74 -46.95
N LEU A 72 51.01 60.80 -46.10
CA LEU A 72 50.90 61.80 -45.04
C LEU A 72 52.06 61.73 -44.06
N LEU A 73 52.45 60.53 -43.62
CA LEU A 73 53.57 60.35 -42.69
C LEU A 73 54.93 60.71 -43.33
N LYS A 74 55.08 60.63 -44.66
CA LYS A 74 56.29 61.11 -45.35
C LYS A 74 56.46 62.62 -45.25
N ASN A 75 55.37 63.37 -45.02
CA ASN A 75 55.39 64.82 -44.86
C ASN A 75 55.75 65.27 -43.42
N ILE A 76 56.03 64.34 -42.50
CA ILE A 76 56.52 64.71 -41.16
C ILE A 76 57.80 65.55 -41.29
N GLU A 77 57.78 66.73 -40.67
CA GLU A 77 58.93 67.63 -40.61
C GLU A 77 60.06 67.01 -39.79
N GLY A 78 61.29 67.15 -40.28
CA GLY A 78 62.49 66.64 -39.62
C GLY A 78 63.69 67.51 -39.94
N THR A 79 64.69 67.52 -39.05
CA THR A 79 65.95 68.21 -39.31
C THR A 79 66.81 67.28 -40.18
N GLY A 80 66.82 67.50 -41.50
CA GLY A 80 67.42 66.57 -42.47
C GLY A 80 66.61 65.26 -42.62
N LYS A 81 67.28 64.10 -42.70
CA LYS A 81 66.63 62.77 -42.79
C LYS A 81 66.20 62.18 -41.43
N MET A 82 66.39 62.94 -40.34
CA MET A 82 66.15 62.48 -38.96
C MET A 82 64.90 63.15 -38.37
N CYS A 83 63.98 62.34 -37.85
CA CYS A 83 62.72 62.76 -37.24
C CYS A 83 62.75 62.54 -35.72
N LYS A 84 62.13 63.44 -34.95
CA LYS A 84 61.93 63.27 -33.50
C LYS A 84 61.01 62.09 -33.20
N THR A 85 61.24 61.39 -32.10
CA THR A 85 60.47 60.18 -31.70
C THR A 85 59.48 60.43 -30.55
N GLU A 86 59.42 61.64 -30.00
CA GLU A 86 58.61 62.04 -28.84
C GLU A 86 57.13 61.56 -28.95
N SER A 87 56.44 61.87 -30.05
CA SER A 87 55.03 61.45 -30.25
C SER A 87 54.86 59.94 -30.39
N TYR A 88 55.86 59.23 -30.92
CA TYR A 88 55.83 57.77 -31.00
C TYR A 88 55.96 57.15 -29.61
N VAL A 89 56.90 57.65 -28.80
CA VAL A 89 57.07 57.22 -27.40
C VAL A 89 55.80 57.49 -26.59
N MET A 90 55.25 58.70 -26.69
CA MET A 90 54.01 59.08 -26.01
C MET A 90 52.84 58.15 -26.36
N ASN A 91 52.63 57.85 -27.65
CA ASN A 91 51.56 56.95 -28.07
C ASN A 91 51.77 55.51 -27.56
N ASN A 92 53.00 55.00 -27.54
CA ASN A 92 53.27 53.66 -27.00
C ASN A 92 53.07 53.60 -25.48
N ASN A 93 53.35 54.68 -24.75
CA ASN A 93 53.02 54.79 -23.33
C ASN A 93 51.50 54.77 -23.10
N LEU A 94 50.73 55.47 -23.95
CA LEU A 94 49.27 55.41 -23.92
C LEU A 94 48.74 54.00 -24.24
N TYR A 95 49.32 53.33 -25.24
CA TYR A 95 49.00 51.93 -25.52
C TYR A 95 49.34 51.03 -24.33
N LEU A 96 50.47 51.26 -23.65
CA LEU A 96 50.88 50.51 -22.46
C LEU A 96 49.84 50.62 -21.34
N LEU A 97 49.31 51.82 -21.08
CA LEU A 97 48.23 52.03 -20.10
C LEU A 97 47.02 51.15 -20.45
N ARG A 98 46.55 51.20 -21.71
CA ARG A 98 45.39 50.43 -22.18
C ARG A 98 45.59 48.92 -22.14
N VAL A 99 46.77 48.42 -22.48
CA VAL A 99 47.03 46.97 -22.42
C VAL A 99 47.11 46.46 -20.98
N ASN A 100 47.51 47.32 -20.03
CA ASN A 100 47.57 47.00 -18.61
C ASN A 100 46.20 47.07 -17.92
N GLU A 101 45.22 47.83 -18.46
CA GLU A 101 43.83 47.84 -17.99
C GLU A 101 43.15 46.46 -18.13
N VAL A 102 43.50 45.70 -19.17
CA VAL A 102 42.89 44.39 -19.45
C VAL A 102 43.54 43.30 -18.61
N LYS A 103 42.79 42.76 -17.65
CA LYS A 103 43.20 41.56 -16.88
C LYS A 103 42.86 40.28 -17.67
N SER A 104 43.77 39.31 -17.73
CA SER A 104 43.51 38.01 -18.39
C SER A 104 42.59 37.10 -17.57
N THR A 105 42.63 37.21 -16.23
CA THR A 105 41.90 36.35 -15.30
C THR A 105 40.40 36.18 -15.59
N PRO A 106 39.63 37.25 -15.89
CA PRO A 106 38.20 37.07 -16.20
C PRO A 106 37.96 36.32 -17.52
N ILE A 107 38.84 36.49 -18.51
CA ILE A 107 38.71 35.85 -19.83
C ILE A 107 39.00 34.35 -19.72
N ASP A 108 40.06 34.00 -18.97
CA ASP A 108 40.42 32.61 -18.69
C ASP A 108 39.31 31.89 -17.90
N LEU A 109 38.65 32.60 -16.99
CA LEU A 109 37.53 32.07 -16.21
C LEU A 109 36.35 31.66 -17.11
N TYR A 110 35.88 32.52 -18.02
CA TYR A 110 34.79 32.18 -18.94
C TYR A 110 35.17 31.06 -19.92
N LEU A 111 36.40 31.07 -20.44
CA LEU A 111 36.90 30.01 -21.31
C LEU A 111 36.93 28.65 -20.59
N ASN A 112 37.43 28.60 -19.35
CA ASN A 112 37.49 27.36 -18.58
C ASN A 112 36.09 26.86 -18.23
N ARG A 113 35.19 27.75 -17.80
CA ARG A 113 33.77 27.44 -17.58
C ARG A 113 33.12 26.85 -18.84
N ALA A 114 33.39 27.39 -20.02
CA ALA A 114 32.88 26.85 -21.28
C ALA A 114 33.41 25.44 -21.59
N LYS A 115 34.70 25.18 -21.32
CA LYS A 115 35.31 23.85 -21.50
C LYS A 115 34.70 22.83 -20.53
N GLU A 116 34.61 23.17 -19.25
CA GLU A 116 34.03 22.32 -18.20
C GLU A 116 32.57 21.99 -18.48
N LEU A 117 31.77 22.99 -18.88
CA LEU A 117 30.37 22.81 -19.26
C LEU A 117 30.25 21.85 -20.45
N LEU A 118 31.07 22.02 -21.49
CA LEU A 118 31.04 21.16 -22.67
C LEU A 118 31.50 19.73 -22.34
N GLU A 119 32.49 19.56 -21.48
CA GLU A 119 32.98 18.24 -21.09
C GLU A 119 31.96 17.49 -20.23
N SER A 120 31.45 18.12 -19.18
CA SER A 120 30.47 17.53 -18.26
C SER A 120 29.19 17.13 -19.00
N SER A 121 28.62 18.02 -19.81
CA SER A 121 27.42 17.74 -20.60
C SER A 121 27.62 16.63 -21.63
N ARG A 122 28.77 16.56 -22.31
CA ARG A 122 29.07 15.50 -23.28
C ARG A 122 29.16 14.11 -22.66
N LYS A 123 29.71 13.99 -21.45
CA LYS A 123 29.80 12.72 -20.72
C LYS A 123 28.42 12.09 -20.50
N LEU A 124 27.37 12.90 -20.39
CA LEU A 124 26.00 12.44 -20.14
C LEU A 124 25.24 12.02 -21.40
N VAL A 125 25.71 12.40 -22.60
CA VAL A 125 24.98 12.16 -23.86
C VAL A 125 24.69 10.68 -24.09
N ASN A 126 25.70 9.81 -23.96
CA ASN A 126 25.54 8.38 -24.18
C ASN A 126 24.68 7.72 -23.10
N PRO A 127 24.92 7.94 -21.79
CA PRO A 127 24.04 7.45 -20.73
C PRO A 127 22.57 7.84 -20.90
N ILE A 128 22.29 9.10 -21.27
CA ILE A 128 20.91 9.57 -21.51
C ILE A 128 20.30 8.83 -22.71
N LYS A 129 21.04 8.75 -23.83
CA LYS A 129 20.57 8.08 -25.05
C LYS A 129 20.26 6.61 -24.80
N MET A 130 21.06 5.90 -23.99
CA MET A 130 20.80 4.50 -23.64
C MET A 130 19.50 4.31 -22.85
N LYS A 131 19.07 5.29 -22.04
CA LYS A 131 17.87 5.19 -21.22
C LYS A 131 16.61 5.81 -21.82
N LEU A 132 16.75 6.86 -22.63
CA LEU A 132 15.64 7.59 -23.24
C LEU A 132 15.42 7.27 -24.72
N GLY A 133 16.40 6.66 -25.39
CA GLY A 133 16.32 6.40 -26.83
C GLY A 133 16.30 7.70 -27.64
N ASP A 134 15.34 7.80 -28.54
CA ASP A 134 15.16 8.98 -29.40
C ASP A 134 14.42 10.09 -28.65
N ASN A 135 15.14 11.16 -28.27
CA ASN A 135 14.62 12.27 -27.48
C ASN A 135 14.96 13.61 -28.15
N LYS A 136 13.97 14.48 -28.34
CA LYS A 136 14.17 15.73 -29.10
C LYS A 136 15.12 16.71 -28.41
N ASN A 137 15.14 16.76 -27.08
CA ASN A 137 16.11 17.60 -26.35
C ASN A 137 17.55 17.19 -26.67
N MET A 138 17.81 15.90 -26.92
CA MET A 138 19.14 15.42 -27.28
C MET A 138 19.63 15.94 -28.64
N TYR A 139 18.72 16.22 -29.58
CA TYR A 139 19.10 16.78 -30.87
C TYR A 139 19.61 18.22 -30.68
N SER A 140 18.87 19.02 -29.91
CA SER A 140 19.27 20.39 -29.57
C SER A 140 20.55 20.44 -28.73
N ILE A 141 20.75 19.50 -27.80
CA ILE A 141 22.02 19.38 -27.05
C ILE A 141 23.20 19.18 -28.00
N GLY A 142 23.06 18.33 -29.01
CA GLY A 142 24.08 18.13 -30.04
C GLY A 142 24.44 19.43 -30.78
N TYR A 143 23.42 20.20 -31.18
CA TYR A 143 23.61 21.51 -31.81
C TYR A 143 24.33 22.50 -30.89
N ILE A 144 23.88 22.65 -29.64
CA ILE A 144 24.48 23.59 -28.68
C ILE A 144 25.92 23.21 -28.33
N HIS A 145 26.25 21.92 -28.25
CA HIS A 145 27.63 21.47 -28.07
C HIS A 145 28.55 21.90 -29.22
N ASP A 146 28.07 21.91 -30.47
CA ASP A 146 28.84 22.36 -31.63
C ASP A 146 29.06 23.88 -31.58
N GLU A 147 28.05 24.65 -31.17
CA GLU A 147 28.18 26.11 -31.03
C GLU A 147 29.12 26.50 -29.87
N ILE A 148 29.01 25.86 -28.70
CA ILE A 148 29.95 26.09 -27.58
C ILE A 148 31.39 25.73 -27.99
N LYS A 149 31.58 24.66 -28.78
CA LYS A 149 32.90 24.29 -29.32
C LYS A 149 33.46 25.38 -30.24
N ASP A 150 32.65 25.99 -31.11
CA ASP A 150 33.11 27.10 -31.95
C ASP A 150 33.42 28.36 -31.12
N ILE A 151 32.60 28.66 -30.10
CA ILE A 151 32.85 29.76 -29.15
C ILE A 151 34.21 29.58 -28.46
N ILE A 152 34.50 28.39 -27.92
CA ILE A 152 35.82 28.06 -27.31
C ILE A 152 36.96 28.28 -28.30
N LYS A 153 36.79 27.85 -29.56
CA LYS A 153 37.79 28.07 -30.62
C LYS A 153 38.02 29.56 -30.87
N ARG A 154 36.98 30.39 -30.86
CA ARG A 154 37.05 31.84 -31.04
C ARG A 154 37.70 32.54 -29.85
N TYR A 155 37.39 32.14 -28.62
CA TYR A 155 38.10 32.61 -27.42
C TYR A 155 39.60 32.42 -27.55
N ASN A 156 40.05 31.19 -27.82
CA ASN A 156 41.47 30.87 -27.96
C ASN A 156 42.14 31.70 -29.07
N PHE A 157 41.45 31.92 -30.20
CA PHE A 157 41.94 32.78 -31.25
C PHE A 157 42.16 34.22 -30.76
N HIS A 158 41.15 34.84 -30.14
CA HIS A 158 41.23 36.23 -29.70
C HIS A 158 42.20 36.43 -28.52
N LEU A 159 42.26 35.48 -27.58
CA LEU A 159 43.22 35.46 -26.48
C LEU A 159 44.66 35.51 -26.98
N LYS A 160 45.03 34.66 -27.95
CA LYS A 160 46.35 34.67 -28.56
C LYS A 160 46.72 36.04 -29.17
N HIS A 161 45.75 36.73 -29.75
CA HIS A 161 45.95 38.08 -30.31
C HIS A 161 46.07 39.16 -29.23
N ILE A 162 45.33 39.03 -28.13
CA ILE A 162 45.43 39.90 -26.95
C ILE A 162 46.82 39.77 -26.32
N GLU A 163 47.27 38.54 -26.06
CA GLU A 163 48.58 38.25 -25.48
C GLU A 163 49.71 38.77 -26.36
N LYS A 164 49.69 38.43 -27.65
CA LYS A 164 50.70 38.91 -28.61
C LYS A 164 50.77 40.44 -28.69
N GLY A 165 49.62 41.13 -28.60
CA GLY A 165 49.58 42.59 -28.59
C GLY A 165 50.12 43.17 -27.28
N LYS A 166 49.73 42.61 -26.13
CA LYS A 166 50.24 42.97 -24.80
C LYS A 166 51.76 42.83 -24.72
N GLU A 167 52.29 41.68 -25.10
CA GLU A 167 53.72 41.38 -25.09
C GLU A 167 54.50 42.34 -25.99
N TYR A 168 54.01 42.58 -27.19
CA TYR A 168 54.66 43.48 -28.13
C TYR A 168 54.74 44.91 -27.58
N ILE A 169 53.62 45.47 -27.11
CA ILE A 169 53.56 46.83 -26.56
C ILE A 169 54.44 46.97 -25.32
N LYS A 170 54.39 46.01 -24.39
CA LYS A 170 55.27 46.00 -23.22
C LYS A 170 56.74 46.00 -23.63
N ARG A 171 57.13 45.12 -24.56
CA ARG A 171 58.51 45.01 -25.04
C ARG A 171 59.01 46.31 -25.67
N ILE A 172 58.25 46.96 -26.55
CA ILE A 172 58.72 48.18 -27.23
C ILE A 172 58.77 49.39 -26.29
N THR A 173 57.95 49.42 -25.24
CA THR A 173 57.92 50.52 -24.28
C THR A 173 58.97 50.34 -23.18
N GLN A 174 59.24 49.11 -22.74
CA GLN A 174 60.23 48.79 -21.70
C GLN A 174 61.67 48.73 -22.22
N ALA A 175 61.87 48.68 -23.54
CA ALA A 175 63.19 48.55 -24.15
C ALA A 175 64.14 49.74 -23.86
N ASN A 176 63.67 50.85 -23.27
CA ASN A 176 64.39 52.05 -22.80
C ASN A 176 65.44 52.67 -23.76
N ASN A 177 65.57 52.17 -24.98
CA ASN A 177 66.61 52.50 -25.95
C ASN A 177 66.01 53.09 -27.24
N ILE A 178 64.87 53.77 -27.16
CA ILE A 178 64.33 54.51 -28.31
C ILE A 178 65.13 55.81 -28.42
N ALA A 179 65.96 55.94 -29.45
CA ALA A 179 66.71 57.17 -29.70
C ALA A 179 65.76 58.37 -29.89
N ASP A 180 66.18 59.55 -29.42
CA ASP A 180 65.42 60.80 -29.55
C ASP A 180 65.12 61.19 -31.01
N LYS A 181 65.96 60.70 -31.93
CA LYS A 181 65.79 60.87 -33.38
C LYS A 181 66.04 59.57 -34.13
N MET A 182 65.31 59.37 -35.22
CA MET A 182 65.51 58.22 -36.11
C MET A 182 65.25 58.56 -37.58
N LYS A 183 65.70 57.70 -38.50
CA LYS A 183 65.43 57.87 -39.94
C LYS A 183 63.93 57.84 -40.21
N LYS A 184 63.45 58.74 -41.06
CA LYS A 184 62.02 58.89 -41.39
C LYS A 184 61.34 57.57 -41.74
N ASP A 185 61.89 56.78 -42.66
CA ASP A 185 61.29 55.50 -43.08
C ASP A 185 61.25 54.47 -41.94
N GLU A 186 62.24 54.50 -41.04
CA GLU A 186 62.27 53.63 -39.87
C GLU A 186 61.21 54.03 -38.84
N LEU A 187 60.99 55.34 -38.62
CA LEU A 187 59.91 55.85 -37.77
C LEU A 187 58.54 55.43 -38.29
N ILE A 188 58.30 55.62 -39.59
CA ILE A 188 57.04 55.22 -40.24
C ILE A 188 56.80 53.72 -40.06
N LYS A 189 57.83 52.89 -40.24
CA LYS A 189 57.73 51.43 -40.02
C LYS A 189 57.36 51.11 -38.57
N LYS A 190 58.02 51.72 -37.58
CA LYS A 190 57.72 51.50 -36.15
C LYS A 190 56.31 51.95 -35.77
N ILE A 191 55.85 53.10 -36.29
CA ILE A 191 54.47 53.58 -36.09
C ILE A 191 53.46 52.55 -36.61
N PHE A 192 53.63 52.08 -37.85
CA PHE A 192 52.72 51.07 -38.41
C PHE A 192 52.76 49.76 -37.61
N GLU A 193 53.93 49.35 -37.13
CA GLU A 193 54.09 48.11 -36.37
C GLU A 193 53.40 48.20 -35.00
N SER A 194 53.65 49.26 -34.22
CA SER A 194 53.00 49.44 -32.91
C SER A 194 51.49 49.60 -33.04
N SER A 195 51.03 50.41 -34.00
CA SER A 195 49.59 50.56 -34.29
C SER A 195 48.94 49.25 -34.72
N LYS A 196 49.61 48.41 -35.52
CA LYS A 196 49.08 47.10 -35.93
C LYS A 196 48.89 46.17 -34.73
N HIS A 197 49.88 46.07 -33.86
CA HIS A 197 49.81 45.22 -32.67
C HIS A 197 48.76 45.71 -31.68
N PHE A 198 48.70 47.03 -31.44
CA PHE A 198 47.69 47.62 -30.57
C PHE A 198 46.27 47.47 -31.14
N ALA A 199 46.06 47.72 -32.44
CA ALA A 199 44.76 47.54 -33.09
C ALA A 199 44.28 46.08 -33.03
N SER A 200 45.18 45.11 -33.23
CA SER A 200 44.86 43.69 -33.08
C SER A 200 44.47 43.32 -31.65
N PHE A 201 45.15 43.89 -30.65
CA PHE A 201 44.79 43.72 -29.24
C PHE A 201 43.40 44.31 -28.96
N LYS A 202 43.18 45.57 -29.34
CA LYS A 202 41.93 46.29 -29.09
C LYS A 202 40.74 45.56 -29.69
N TYR A 203 40.83 45.20 -30.97
CA TYR A 203 39.76 44.47 -31.66
C TYR A 203 39.46 43.12 -30.98
N SER A 204 40.48 42.33 -30.69
CA SER A 204 40.27 41.03 -30.03
C SER A 204 39.70 41.18 -28.63
N ASN A 205 40.10 42.19 -27.86
CA ASN A 205 39.55 42.48 -26.55
C ASN A 205 38.05 42.83 -26.62
N GLU A 206 37.64 43.65 -27.60
CA GLU A 206 36.22 43.95 -27.83
C GLU A 206 35.41 42.71 -28.25
N MET A 207 36.02 41.75 -28.96
CA MET A 207 35.34 40.50 -29.33
C MET A 207 35.11 39.57 -28.14
N ILE A 208 35.95 39.61 -27.10
CA ILE A 208 35.77 38.77 -25.90
C ILE A 208 34.41 39.02 -25.25
N SER A 209 34.02 40.27 -25.02
CA SER A 209 32.73 40.59 -24.39
C SER A 209 31.53 40.10 -25.21
N LYS A 210 31.66 40.05 -26.54
CA LYS A 210 30.63 39.46 -27.42
C LYS A 210 30.57 37.95 -27.28
N LEU A 211 31.73 37.29 -27.17
CA LEU A 211 31.81 35.85 -26.92
C LEU A 211 31.24 35.49 -25.53
N ASP A 212 31.47 36.31 -24.51
CA ASP A 212 30.90 36.12 -23.17
C ASP A 212 29.37 36.09 -23.24
N SER A 213 28.79 37.07 -23.92
CA SER A 213 27.32 37.16 -24.10
C SER A 213 26.76 35.95 -24.86
N LEU A 214 27.46 35.50 -25.91
CA LEU A 214 27.07 34.33 -26.70
C LEU A 214 27.21 33.02 -25.90
N PHE A 215 28.26 32.90 -25.10
CA PHE A 215 28.46 31.75 -24.22
C PHE A 215 27.34 31.65 -23.18
N ILE A 216 27.05 32.75 -22.48
CA ILE A 216 25.98 32.80 -21.46
C ILE A 216 24.63 32.40 -22.05
N LYS A 217 24.29 32.88 -23.26
CA LYS A 217 23.05 32.47 -23.97
C LYS A 217 23.01 30.94 -24.17
N ASN A 218 24.09 30.36 -24.70
CA ASN A 218 24.15 28.92 -24.99
C ASN A 218 24.17 28.07 -23.72
N GLU A 219 24.83 28.54 -22.67
CA GLU A 219 24.81 27.90 -21.35
C GLU A 219 23.39 27.82 -20.77
N GLN A 220 22.63 28.93 -20.84
CA GLN A 220 21.23 28.95 -20.40
C GLN A 220 20.36 27.98 -21.20
N ILE A 221 20.52 27.94 -22.53
CA ILE A 221 19.79 27.00 -23.39
C ILE A 221 20.15 25.56 -23.01
N LEU A 222 21.45 25.26 -22.85
CA LEU A 222 21.91 23.92 -22.48
C LEU A 222 21.33 23.49 -21.13
N ASN A 223 21.39 24.35 -20.11
CA ASN A 223 20.84 24.06 -18.79
C ASN A 223 19.32 23.81 -18.84
N ASN A 224 18.57 24.54 -19.66
CA ASN A 224 17.14 24.30 -19.87
C ASN A 224 16.86 22.97 -20.57
N LEU A 225 17.69 22.57 -21.55
CA LEU A 225 17.57 21.26 -22.20
C LEU A 225 17.83 20.12 -21.21
N PHE A 226 18.84 20.27 -20.33
CA PHE A 226 19.10 19.31 -19.26
C PHE A 226 18.00 19.31 -18.19
N ASN A 227 17.38 20.44 -17.87
CA ASN A 227 16.21 20.50 -16.99
C ASN A 227 15.06 19.64 -17.54
N ASN A 228 14.77 19.76 -18.85
CA ASN A 228 13.74 18.93 -19.48
C ASN A 228 14.04 17.44 -19.36
N ILE A 229 15.30 17.04 -19.61
CA ILE A 229 15.74 15.65 -19.49
C ILE A 229 15.65 15.16 -18.05
N PHE A 230 16.12 15.97 -17.10
CA PHE A 230 16.04 15.71 -15.67
C PHE A 230 14.59 15.43 -15.25
N ASN A 231 13.64 16.28 -15.65
CA ASN A 231 12.22 16.10 -15.31
C ASN A 231 11.62 14.82 -15.92
N ILE A 232 12.06 14.40 -17.12
CA ILE A 232 11.64 13.12 -17.70
C ILE A 232 12.11 11.95 -16.83
N PHE A 233 13.35 11.97 -16.34
CA PHE A 233 13.84 10.94 -15.43
C PHE A 233 13.16 11.00 -14.06
N LYS A 234 12.96 12.21 -13.51
CA LYS A 234 12.28 12.43 -12.23
C LYS A 234 10.88 11.85 -12.22
N LYS A 235 10.09 12.11 -13.27
CA LYS A 235 8.76 11.54 -13.40
C LYS A 235 8.76 10.01 -13.45
N LYS A 236 9.76 9.38 -14.09
CA LYS A 236 9.90 7.91 -14.08
C LYS A 236 10.20 7.39 -12.66
N TYR A 237 10.90 8.15 -11.83
CA TYR A 237 11.12 7.78 -10.42
C TYR A 237 9.88 7.87 -9.56
N GLU A 238 9.16 8.98 -9.68
CA GLU A 238 7.95 9.21 -8.87
C GLU A 238 6.88 8.14 -9.13
N THR A 239 6.85 7.55 -10.33
CA THR A 239 5.92 6.45 -10.64
C THR A 239 6.31 5.09 -10.05
N TYR A 240 7.50 4.92 -9.47
CA TYR A 240 7.96 3.62 -9.00
C TYR A 240 7.41 3.18 -7.65
N VAL A 241 7.03 4.12 -6.78
CA VAL A 241 6.54 3.81 -5.44
C VAL A 241 5.43 4.78 -5.06
N ASP A 242 4.23 4.24 -4.81
CA ASP A 242 3.11 4.99 -4.24
C ASP A 242 3.03 4.72 -2.74
N MET A 243 3.87 5.42 -1.96
CA MET A 243 3.95 5.23 -0.51
C MET A 243 2.63 5.54 0.19
N LYS A 244 1.83 6.49 -0.31
CA LYS A 244 0.53 6.82 0.30
C LYS A 244 -0.41 5.63 0.24
N THR A 245 -0.49 4.98 -0.92
CA THR A 245 -1.30 3.76 -1.08
C THR A 245 -0.75 2.60 -0.27
N ILE A 246 0.58 2.43 -0.20
CA ILE A 246 1.21 1.36 0.58
C ILE A 246 0.96 1.53 2.07
N GLU A 247 1.18 2.72 2.61
CA GLU A 247 0.95 3.06 4.02
C GLU A 247 -0.51 2.84 4.40
N SER A 248 -1.46 3.39 3.62
CA SER A 248 -2.89 3.20 3.86
C SER A 248 -3.28 1.73 3.88
N LYS A 249 -2.82 0.92 2.90
CA LYS A 249 -3.10 -0.52 2.88
C LYS A 249 -2.50 -1.25 4.07
N TYR A 250 -1.26 -0.94 4.43
CA TYR A 250 -0.61 -1.54 5.59
C TYR A 250 -1.39 -1.25 6.88
N THR A 251 -1.74 0.01 7.14
CA THR A 251 -2.51 0.40 8.32
C THR A 251 -3.82 -0.37 8.40
N THR A 252 -4.61 -0.41 7.32
CA THR A 252 -5.87 -1.16 7.28
C THR A 252 -5.67 -2.64 7.57
N VAL A 253 -4.72 -3.28 6.88
CA VAL A 253 -4.42 -4.70 7.04
C VAL A 253 -3.98 -5.04 8.47
N MET A 254 -3.13 -4.20 9.07
CA MET A 254 -2.67 -4.39 10.44
C MET A 254 -3.81 -4.26 11.44
N THR A 255 -4.64 -3.23 11.34
CA THR A 255 -5.80 -3.04 12.22
C THR A 255 -6.77 -4.22 12.13
N LEU A 256 -7.07 -4.70 10.92
CA LEU A 256 -7.95 -5.87 10.75
C LEU A 256 -7.33 -7.14 11.32
N SER A 257 -6.02 -7.33 11.14
CA SER A 257 -5.30 -8.49 11.69
C SER A 257 -5.29 -8.49 13.23
N GLU A 258 -5.05 -7.34 13.85
CA GLU A 258 -5.02 -7.19 15.30
C GLU A 258 -6.40 -7.38 15.91
N HIS A 259 -7.46 -6.80 15.31
CA HIS A 259 -8.84 -7.04 15.75
C HIS A 259 -9.26 -8.52 15.61
N LEU A 260 -8.92 -9.18 14.49
CA LEU A 260 -9.28 -10.58 14.29
C LEU A 260 -8.56 -11.49 15.29
N LEU A 261 -7.29 -11.19 15.59
CA LEU A 261 -6.53 -11.88 16.63
C LEU A 261 -7.15 -11.69 18.03
N GLU A 262 -7.51 -10.46 18.39
CA GLU A 262 -8.16 -10.15 19.67
C GLU A 262 -9.50 -10.89 19.80
N TYR A 263 -10.33 -10.85 18.75
CA TYR A 263 -11.60 -11.56 18.72
C TYR A 263 -11.44 -13.08 18.87
N ALA A 264 -10.46 -13.68 18.19
CA ALA A 264 -10.15 -15.10 18.33
C ALA A 264 -9.73 -15.48 19.77
N MET A 265 -8.90 -14.64 20.39
CA MET A 265 -8.47 -14.83 21.78
C MET A 265 -9.65 -14.71 22.76
N ASP A 266 -10.57 -13.77 22.53
CA ASP A 266 -11.78 -13.61 23.34
C ASP A 266 -12.73 -14.81 23.21
N VAL A 267 -12.89 -15.37 22.00
CA VAL A 267 -13.70 -16.58 21.77
C VAL A 267 -13.15 -17.77 22.56
N LEU A 268 -11.82 -17.99 22.54
CA LEU A 268 -11.19 -19.05 23.35
C LEU A 268 -11.34 -18.80 24.85
N LYS A 269 -11.17 -17.55 25.30
CA LYS A 269 -11.29 -17.19 26.71
C LYS A 269 -12.70 -17.36 27.25
N ALA A 270 -13.71 -17.01 26.44
CA ALA A 270 -15.12 -17.17 26.79
C ALA A 270 -15.55 -18.66 26.83
N ASN A 271 -14.83 -19.53 26.11
CA ASN A 271 -15.16 -20.94 25.98
C ASN A 271 -13.94 -21.81 26.32
N PRO A 272 -13.50 -21.81 27.58
CA PRO A 272 -12.33 -22.57 27.99
C PRO A 272 -12.58 -24.07 27.81
N GLN A 273 -11.53 -24.79 27.41
CA GLN A 273 -11.58 -26.24 27.29
C GLN A 273 -12.02 -26.88 28.61
N LYS A 274 -12.94 -27.83 28.50
CA LYS A 274 -13.47 -28.55 29.67
C LYS A 274 -12.93 -29.98 29.68
N PRO A 275 -12.42 -30.47 30.83
CA PRO A 275 -12.02 -31.85 30.94
C PRO A 275 -13.23 -32.78 30.75
N ILE A 276 -13.02 -33.89 30.05
CA ILE A 276 -14.02 -34.94 29.90
C ILE A 276 -13.93 -35.84 31.13
N ASP A 277 -15.05 -36.06 31.81
CA ASP A 277 -15.10 -36.98 32.95
C ASP A 277 -14.68 -38.39 32.50
N PRO A 278 -13.66 -39.01 33.13
CA PRO A 278 -13.21 -40.36 32.80
C PRO A 278 -14.30 -41.44 32.89
N LYS A 279 -15.40 -41.17 33.62
CA LYS A 279 -16.55 -42.06 33.77
C LYS A 279 -17.70 -41.72 32.81
N ALA A 280 -17.56 -40.72 31.97
CA ALA A 280 -18.60 -40.31 31.03
C ALA A 280 -18.82 -41.38 29.94
N ASN A 281 -20.09 -41.56 29.54
CA ASN A 281 -20.41 -42.39 28.39
C ASN A 281 -19.93 -41.68 27.11
N LEU A 282 -18.88 -42.20 26.48
CA LEU A 282 -18.31 -41.67 25.24
C LEU A 282 -19.29 -41.69 24.05
N ASP A 283 -20.34 -42.51 24.12
CA ASP A 283 -21.38 -42.54 23.10
C ASP A 283 -22.43 -41.44 23.24
N SER A 284 -22.43 -40.70 24.35
CA SER A 284 -23.28 -39.54 24.56
C SER A 284 -22.97 -38.44 23.53
N GLU A 285 -24.01 -37.94 22.88
CA GLU A 285 -23.89 -36.85 21.90
C GLU A 285 -23.21 -35.60 22.50
N VAL A 286 -23.54 -35.27 23.74
CA VAL A 286 -22.91 -34.15 24.48
C VAL A 286 -21.41 -34.38 24.68
N VAL A 287 -20.99 -35.60 24.99
CA VAL A 287 -19.57 -35.92 25.19
C VAL A 287 -18.83 -35.88 23.86
N LYS A 288 -19.41 -36.41 22.78
CA LYS A 288 -18.87 -36.32 21.41
C LYS A 288 -18.71 -34.88 20.93
N LEU A 289 -19.68 -34.01 21.23
CA LEU A 289 -19.61 -32.59 20.92
C LEU A 289 -18.55 -31.87 21.74
N GLN A 290 -18.43 -32.17 23.04
CA GLN A 290 -17.41 -31.58 23.90
C GLN A 290 -15.98 -31.96 23.44
N ILE A 291 -15.77 -33.20 22.98
CA ILE A 291 -14.50 -33.64 22.37
C ILE A 291 -14.19 -32.78 21.14
N LYS A 292 -15.12 -32.67 20.19
CA LYS A 292 -14.94 -31.86 18.97
C LYS A 292 -14.70 -30.38 19.26
N ILE A 293 -15.40 -29.82 20.26
CA ILE A 293 -15.17 -28.44 20.72
C ILE A 293 -13.73 -28.29 21.22
N ASN A 294 -13.26 -29.21 22.08
CA ASN A 294 -11.88 -29.15 22.59
C ASN A 294 -10.84 -29.29 21.46
N GLU A 295 -11.06 -30.18 20.49
CA GLU A 295 -10.22 -30.31 19.29
C GLU A 295 -10.15 -29.00 18.49
N LYS A 296 -11.30 -28.41 18.17
CA LYS A 296 -11.39 -27.14 17.45
C LYS A 296 -10.84 -25.95 18.23
N SER A 297 -10.97 -25.94 19.56
CA SER A 297 -10.31 -24.95 20.41
C SER A 297 -8.78 -25.07 20.34
N ASN A 298 -8.22 -26.28 20.29
CA ASN A 298 -6.78 -26.48 20.11
C ASN A 298 -6.31 -26.03 18.71
N GLU A 299 -7.09 -26.30 17.66
CA GLU A 299 -6.80 -25.80 16.31
C GLU A 299 -6.78 -24.26 16.28
N LEU A 300 -7.78 -23.61 16.89
CA LEU A 300 -7.85 -22.15 16.99
C LEU A 300 -6.68 -21.56 17.81
N ASP A 301 -6.27 -22.18 18.91
CA ASP A 301 -5.12 -21.71 19.72
C ASP A 301 -3.80 -21.80 18.93
N ASN A 302 -3.62 -22.87 18.17
CA ASN A 302 -2.49 -23.02 17.24
C ASN A 302 -2.53 -21.96 16.14
N ALA A 303 -3.70 -21.70 15.54
CA ALA A 303 -3.89 -20.68 14.52
C ALA A 303 -3.60 -19.27 15.06
N ILE A 304 -4.06 -18.95 16.29
CA ILE A 304 -3.74 -17.70 17.00
C ILE A 304 -2.23 -17.52 17.16
N SER A 305 -1.52 -18.59 17.55
CA SER A 305 -0.06 -18.55 17.68
C SER A 305 0.62 -18.27 16.33
N GLN A 306 0.15 -18.89 15.25
CA GLN A 306 0.64 -18.61 13.89
C GLN A 306 0.35 -17.17 13.47
N VAL A 307 -0.86 -16.66 13.70
CA VAL A 307 -1.26 -15.28 13.39
C VAL A 307 -0.39 -14.26 14.12
N LYS A 308 -0.08 -14.49 15.41
CA LYS A 308 0.87 -13.65 16.17
C LYS A 308 2.23 -13.58 15.47
N THR A 309 2.76 -14.71 15.02
CA THR A 309 4.01 -14.75 14.25
C THR A 309 3.89 -14.02 12.91
N LEU A 310 2.78 -14.18 12.19
CA LEU A 310 2.55 -13.50 10.91
C LEU A 310 2.46 -11.98 11.06
N ILE A 311 1.79 -11.48 12.11
CA ILE A 311 1.73 -10.05 12.43
C ILE A 311 3.13 -9.48 12.68
N ILE A 312 3.98 -10.19 13.43
CA ILE A 312 5.38 -9.78 13.65
C ILE A 312 6.15 -9.73 12.33
N ILE A 313 5.98 -10.73 11.46
CA ILE A 313 6.61 -10.76 10.14
C ILE A 313 6.13 -9.57 9.28
N MET A 314 4.83 -9.27 9.28
CA MET A 314 4.28 -8.13 8.53
C MET A 314 4.85 -6.79 9.01
N LYS A 315 4.98 -6.60 10.33
CA LYS A 315 5.65 -5.42 10.93
C LYS A 315 7.09 -5.33 10.42
N SER A 316 7.84 -6.44 10.43
CA SER A 316 9.23 -6.45 9.92
C SER A 316 9.34 -6.12 8.43
N PHE A 317 8.40 -6.56 7.59
CA PHE A 317 8.36 -6.19 6.18
C PHE A 317 8.09 -4.69 5.99
N TYR A 318 7.24 -4.11 6.84
CA TYR A 318 6.96 -2.68 6.80
C TYR A 318 8.15 -1.84 7.30
N ASP A 319 8.87 -2.30 8.31
CA ASP A 319 10.11 -1.64 8.76
C ASP A 319 11.15 -1.56 7.63
N ILE A 320 11.27 -2.63 6.82
CA ILE A 320 12.11 -2.63 5.61
C ILE A 320 11.60 -1.60 4.60
N ILE A 321 10.28 -1.53 4.36
CA ILE A 321 9.69 -0.53 3.45
C ILE A 321 10.05 0.90 3.90
N ILE A 322 9.90 1.21 5.18
CA ILE A 322 10.22 2.53 5.74
C ILE A 322 11.71 2.84 5.63
N SER A 323 12.57 1.88 5.95
CA SER A 323 14.03 2.04 5.83
C SER A 323 14.47 2.33 4.39
N GLU A 324 13.95 1.56 3.42
CA GLU A 324 14.26 1.77 2.02
C GLU A 324 13.73 3.12 1.50
N LYS A 325 12.54 3.53 1.94
CA LYS A 325 11.99 4.84 1.60
C LYS A 325 12.83 5.98 2.18
N ALA A 326 13.26 5.89 3.44
CA ALA A 326 14.12 6.89 4.05
C ALA A 326 15.44 7.05 3.28
N SER A 327 16.04 5.95 2.85
CA SER A 327 17.22 5.97 1.98
C SER A 327 16.94 6.63 0.62
N MET A 328 15.75 6.46 0.05
CA MET A 328 15.34 7.16 -1.16
C MET A 328 15.17 8.67 -0.93
N ASP A 329 14.62 9.08 0.22
CA ASP A 329 14.45 10.49 0.58
C ASP A 329 15.80 11.20 0.78
N GLU A 330 16.80 10.52 1.34
CA GLU A 330 18.17 11.04 1.41
C GLU A 330 18.77 11.28 0.02
N MET A 331 18.52 10.35 -0.91
CA MET A 331 18.97 10.52 -2.28
C MET A 331 18.30 11.73 -2.96
N GLU A 332 17.01 11.96 -2.71
CA GLU A 332 16.27 13.13 -3.20
C GLU A 332 16.79 14.44 -2.56
N LYS A 333 17.09 14.45 -1.26
CA LYS A 333 17.71 15.60 -0.59
C LYS A 333 19.07 15.95 -1.21
N LYS A 334 19.89 14.96 -1.52
CA LYS A 334 21.18 15.17 -2.21
C LYS A 334 20.98 15.73 -3.61
N GLU A 335 20.00 15.26 -4.38
CA GLU A 335 19.62 15.85 -5.67
C GLU A 335 19.28 17.34 -5.56
N LEU A 336 18.46 17.70 -4.56
CA LEU A 336 18.03 19.09 -4.35
C LEU A 336 19.19 20.04 -4.03
N SER A 337 20.27 19.54 -3.41
CA SER A 337 21.47 20.32 -3.05
C SER A 337 22.37 20.68 -4.23
N LEU A 338 22.16 20.10 -5.41
CA LEU A 338 23.00 20.32 -6.60
C LEU A 338 22.63 21.61 -7.32
N ASN A 339 23.64 22.30 -7.88
CA ASN A 339 23.50 23.69 -8.33
C ASN A 339 22.94 23.84 -9.76
N ASN A 340 23.18 22.87 -10.64
CA ASN A 340 22.75 22.93 -12.04
C ASN A 340 22.11 21.63 -12.54
N TYR A 341 21.38 21.70 -13.65
CA TYR A 341 20.63 20.54 -14.15
C TYR A 341 21.51 19.47 -14.80
N ILE A 342 22.75 19.79 -15.19
CA ILE A 342 23.70 18.81 -15.71
C ILE A 342 24.13 17.89 -14.56
N GLU A 343 24.56 18.45 -13.44
CA GLU A 343 24.89 17.71 -12.21
C GLU A 343 23.71 16.90 -11.69
N LYS A 344 22.52 17.52 -11.63
CA LYS A 344 21.30 16.80 -11.23
C LYS A 344 20.99 15.62 -12.15
N THR A 345 21.14 15.80 -13.46
CA THR A 345 20.94 14.72 -14.43
C THR A 345 21.96 13.61 -14.26
N ASP A 346 23.25 13.94 -14.07
CA ASP A 346 24.31 12.96 -13.80
C ASP A 346 24.00 12.14 -12.54
N TYR A 347 23.69 12.82 -11.44
CA TYR A 347 23.35 12.18 -10.17
C TYR A 347 22.15 11.25 -10.31
N ILE A 348 21.09 11.69 -10.98
CA ILE A 348 19.94 10.86 -11.30
C ILE A 348 20.36 9.64 -12.12
N LEU A 349 21.18 9.79 -13.15
CA LEU A 349 21.57 8.66 -14.01
C LEU A 349 22.35 7.59 -13.23
N GLN A 350 23.24 8.01 -12.33
CA GLN A 350 24.05 7.15 -11.47
C GLN A 350 23.18 6.41 -10.43
N THR A 351 22.22 7.10 -9.82
CA THR A 351 21.36 6.55 -8.78
C THR A 351 20.16 5.76 -9.30
N TYR A 352 19.89 5.79 -10.61
CA TYR A 352 18.71 5.18 -11.21
C TYR A 352 18.50 3.71 -10.90
N ASN A 353 19.56 2.90 -11.02
CA ASN A 353 19.45 1.47 -10.78
C ASN A 353 19.24 1.17 -9.29
N ILE A 354 19.84 1.99 -8.42
CA ILE A 354 19.66 1.90 -6.96
C ILE A 354 18.20 2.20 -6.62
N PHE A 355 17.66 3.33 -7.10
CA PHE A 355 16.27 3.71 -6.87
C PHE A 355 15.29 2.64 -7.37
N LYS A 356 15.52 2.11 -8.57
CA LYS A 356 14.72 1.00 -9.13
C LYS A 356 14.79 -0.25 -8.25
N SER A 357 15.97 -0.61 -7.76
CA SER A 357 16.15 -1.76 -6.86
C SER A 357 15.40 -1.57 -5.55
N LYS A 358 15.52 -0.41 -4.92
CA LYS A 358 14.82 -0.08 -3.66
C LYS A 358 13.30 -0.07 -3.83
N SER A 359 12.80 0.50 -4.93
CA SER A 359 11.39 0.42 -5.30
C SER A 359 10.88 -1.03 -5.41
N ASN A 360 11.66 -1.91 -6.05
CA ASN A 360 11.29 -3.32 -6.15
C ASN A 360 11.22 -3.98 -4.77
N ILE A 361 12.16 -3.68 -3.86
CA ILE A 361 12.14 -4.18 -2.48
C ILE A 361 10.87 -3.69 -1.77
N ILE A 362 10.55 -2.40 -1.86
CA ILE A 362 9.34 -1.81 -1.26
C ILE A 362 8.08 -2.51 -1.78
N ASN A 363 7.93 -2.59 -3.12
CA ASN A 363 6.76 -3.18 -3.76
C ASN A 363 6.61 -4.68 -3.44
N ASN A 364 7.71 -5.42 -3.39
CA ASN A 364 7.69 -6.84 -3.03
C ASN A 364 7.29 -7.06 -1.57
N ASN A 365 7.83 -6.27 -0.63
CA ASN A 365 7.44 -6.36 0.77
C ASN A 365 5.97 -5.96 0.98
N SER A 366 5.47 -4.96 0.26
CA SER A 366 4.05 -4.59 0.28
C SER A 366 3.13 -5.73 -0.19
N LYS A 367 3.53 -6.44 -1.26
CA LYS A 367 2.84 -7.66 -1.71
C LYS A 367 2.92 -8.78 -0.68
N ASN A 368 4.07 -8.98 -0.05
CA ASN A 368 4.25 -10.00 0.98
C ASN A 368 3.35 -9.75 2.19
N ILE A 369 3.23 -8.50 2.65
CA ILE A 369 2.28 -8.09 3.70
C ILE A 369 0.85 -8.50 3.30
N SER A 370 0.44 -8.14 2.08
CA SER A 370 -0.89 -8.50 1.56
C SER A 370 -1.10 -10.02 1.51
N SER A 371 -0.07 -10.79 1.13
CA SER A 371 -0.16 -12.25 1.11
C SER A 371 -0.27 -12.89 2.49
N LYS A 372 0.36 -12.30 3.52
CA LYS A 372 0.25 -12.78 4.90
C LYS A 372 -1.12 -12.48 5.48
N TYR A 373 -1.70 -11.34 5.13
CA TYR A 373 -3.06 -11.00 5.54
C TYR A 373 -4.10 -12.02 5.05
N ILE A 374 -3.98 -12.51 3.82
CA ILE A 374 -4.88 -13.57 3.29
C ILE A 374 -4.87 -14.82 4.17
N ILE A 375 -3.70 -15.18 4.74
CA ILE A 375 -3.59 -16.32 5.66
C ILE A 375 -4.27 -15.99 6.99
N ILE A 376 -4.09 -14.77 7.50
CA ILE A 376 -4.71 -14.30 8.74
C ILE A 376 -6.25 -14.28 8.63
N GLU A 377 -6.81 -13.89 7.48
CA GLU A 377 -8.26 -13.95 7.23
C GLU A 377 -8.84 -15.37 7.38
N GLY A 378 -8.01 -16.41 7.18
CA GLY A 378 -8.38 -17.80 7.43
C GLY A 378 -8.85 -18.06 8.86
N LEU A 379 -8.38 -17.29 9.84
CA LEU A 379 -8.78 -17.40 11.25
C LEU A 379 -10.29 -17.21 11.45
N LYS A 380 -10.95 -16.46 10.55
CA LYS A 380 -12.39 -16.26 10.60
C LYS A 380 -13.16 -17.58 10.49
N ASN A 381 -12.70 -18.48 9.62
CA ASN A 381 -13.35 -19.78 9.43
C ASN A 381 -13.20 -20.64 10.70
N ASP A 382 -12.02 -20.64 11.32
CA ASP A 382 -11.77 -21.40 12.55
C ASP A 382 -12.67 -20.91 13.70
N ILE A 383 -12.86 -19.59 13.81
CA ILE A 383 -13.76 -18.97 14.80
C ILE A 383 -15.22 -19.35 14.52
N ASP A 384 -15.67 -19.23 13.27
CA ASP A 384 -17.06 -19.51 12.88
C ASP A 384 -17.42 -21.00 13.11
N GLU A 385 -16.51 -21.92 12.79
CA GLU A 385 -16.67 -23.36 13.06
C GLU A 385 -16.82 -23.65 14.56
N LEU A 386 -15.94 -23.08 15.39
CA LEU A 386 -15.98 -23.28 16.84
C LEU A 386 -17.27 -22.70 17.45
N ASN A 387 -17.66 -21.49 17.07
CA ASN A 387 -18.90 -20.85 17.54
C ASN A 387 -20.14 -21.67 17.17
N SER A 388 -20.19 -22.24 15.96
CA SER A 388 -21.29 -23.11 15.53
C SER A 388 -21.40 -24.36 16.42
N LEU A 389 -20.28 -25.00 16.76
CA LEU A 389 -20.26 -26.17 17.64
C LEU A 389 -20.69 -25.83 19.07
N ILE A 390 -20.24 -24.69 19.59
CA ILE A 390 -20.63 -24.21 20.92
C ILE A 390 -22.14 -23.94 20.98
N SER A 391 -22.71 -23.32 19.94
CA SER A 391 -24.15 -23.10 19.87
C SER A 391 -24.91 -24.43 19.91
N TYR A 392 -24.53 -25.38 19.05
CA TYR A 392 -25.17 -26.69 19.01
C TYR A 392 -25.05 -27.46 20.34
N PHE A 393 -23.91 -27.32 21.02
CA PHE A 393 -23.72 -27.91 22.35
C PHE A 393 -24.66 -27.31 23.41
N LYS A 394 -24.86 -25.98 23.41
CA LYS A 394 -25.81 -25.32 24.32
C LYS A 394 -27.24 -25.80 24.07
N ASP A 395 -27.65 -25.87 22.80
CA ASP A 395 -28.99 -26.34 22.42
C ASP A 395 -29.23 -27.80 22.84
N SER A 396 -28.22 -28.66 22.68
CA SER A 396 -28.26 -30.06 23.12
C SER A 396 -28.37 -30.18 24.65
N GLN A 397 -27.63 -29.36 25.41
CA GLN A 397 -27.75 -29.33 26.87
C GLN A 397 -29.12 -28.85 27.34
N GLU A 398 -29.68 -27.80 26.74
CA GLU A 398 -31.01 -27.30 27.10
C GLU A 398 -32.10 -28.34 26.83
N THR A 399 -31.98 -29.08 25.73
CA THR A 399 -32.89 -30.18 25.38
C THR A 399 -32.84 -31.29 26.43
N LEU A 400 -31.64 -31.70 26.86
CA LEU A 400 -31.47 -32.72 27.89
C LEU A 400 -32.01 -32.30 29.26
N ILE A 401 -31.84 -31.03 29.64
CA ILE A 401 -32.40 -30.49 30.89
C ILE A 401 -33.93 -30.56 30.86
N LYS A 402 -34.56 -30.15 29.76
CA LYS A 402 -36.02 -30.24 29.57
C LYS A 402 -36.50 -31.69 29.61
N ASP A 403 -35.77 -32.60 28.97
CA ASP A 403 -36.09 -34.04 28.99
C ASP A 403 -36.01 -34.62 30.41
N ASP A 404 -34.99 -34.26 31.19
CA ASP A 404 -34.84 -34.75 32.56
C ASP A 404 -35.87 -34.15 33.53
N GLU A 405 -36.24 -32.88 33.35
CA GLU A 405 -37.35 -32.26 34.08
C GLU A 405 -38.69 -32.95 33.75
N LEU A 406 -38.93 -33.24 32.47
CA LEU A 406 -40.11 -33.97 32.00
C LEU A 406 -40.17 -35.39 32.59
N LYS A 407 -39.06 -36.14 32.58
CA LYS A 407 -38.99 -37.48 33.21
C LYS A 407 -39.26 -37.42 34.70
N LYS A 408 -38.76 -36.39 35.40
CA LYS A 408 -38.99 -36.21 36.83
C LYS A 408 -40.47 -35.97 37.12
N ASN A 409 -41.14 -35.12 36.33
CA ASN A 409 -42.58 -34.87 36.47
C ASN A 409 -43.39 -36.13 36.21
N MET A 410 -43.12 -36.85 35.11
CA MET A 410 -43.77 -38.14 34.81
C MET A 410 -43.60 -39.16 35.94
N LYS A 411 -42.43 -39.19 36.60
CA LYS A 411 -42.17 -40.07 37.75
C LYS A 411 -42.99 -39.70 38.97
N THR A 412 -43.08 -38.41 39.29
CA THR A 412 -43.92 -37.93 40.39
C THR A 412 -45.38 -38.30 40.15
N ASP A 413 -45.90 -38.04 38.94
CA ASP A 413 -47.29 -38.35 38.60
C ASP A 413 -47.59 -39.85 38.66
N TYR A 414 -46.67 -40.68 38.14
CA TYR A 414 -46.80 -42.13 38.23
C TYR A 414 -46.82 -42.62 39.68
N LEU A 415 -45.92 -42.12 40.53
CA LEU A 415 -45.88 -42.49 41.96
C LEU A 415 -47.15 -42.06 42.70
N ASN A 416 -47.71 -40.90 42.37
CA ASN A 416 -48.99 -40.45 42.92
C ASN A 416 -50.13 -41.39 42.50
N ASN A 417 -50.18 -41.82 41.23
CA ASN A 417 -51.16 -42.78 40.74
C ASN A 417 -51.03 -44.13 41.45
N VAL A 418 -49.82 -44.67 41.58
CA VAL A 418 -49.58 -45.94 42.30
C VAL A 418 -50.07 -45.84 43.73
N LYS A 419 -49.74 -44.76 44.44
CA LYS A 419 -50.18 -44.55 45.83
C LYS A 419 -51.71 -44.48 45.94
N TYR A 420 -52.36 -43.75 45.03
CA TYR A 420 -53.82 -43.68 44.98
C TYR A 420 -54.46 -45.05 44.72
N ILE A 421 -53.90 -45.86 43.83
CA ILE A 421 -54.37 -47.22 43.56
C ILE A 421 -54.17 -48.11 44.80
N GLU A 422 -53.01 -48.07 45.46
CA GLU A 422 -52.73 -48.85 46.68
C GLU A 422 -53.74 -48.54 47.81
N GLU A 423 -54.03 -47.26 48.05
CA GLU A 423 -55.01 -46.83 49.05
C GLU A 423 -56.42 -47.36 48.74
N ASN A 424 -56.85 -47.30 47.48
CA ASN A 424 -58.18 -47.75 47.10
C ASN A 424 -58.30 -49.27 46.98
N VAL A 425 -57.25 -50.00 46.58
CA VAL A 425 -57.21 -51.47 46.64
C VAL A 425 -57.39 -51.96 48.07
N THR A 426 -56.85 -51.23 49.06
CA THR A 426 -57.07 -51.53 50.48
C THR A 426 -58.55 -51.38 50.85
N HIS A 427 -59.21 -50.29 50.45
CA HIS A 427 -60.65 -50.11 50.68
C HIS A 427 -61.51 -51.15 49.94
N ILE A 428 -61.15 -51.53 48.72
CA ILE A 428 -61.84 -52.59 47.96
C ILE A 428 -61.74 -53.91 48.72
N ASN A 429 -60.55 -54.25 49.23
CA ASN A 429 -60.34 -55.45 50.04
C ASN A 429 -61.18 -55.42 51.33
N GLU A 430 -61.30 -54.29 52.00
CA GLU A 430 -62.20 -54.14 53.15
C GLU A 430 -63.68 -54.36 52.77
N ILE A 431 -64.12 -53.85 51.61
CA ILE A 431 -65.47 -54.08 51.08
C ILE A 431 -65.70 -55.57 50.80
N ILE A 432 -64.73 -56.26 50.19
CA ILE A 432 -64.79 -57.71 49.92
C ILE A 432 -64.87 -58.48 51.24
N LEU A 433 -64.01 -58.19 52.21
CA LEU A 433 -64.03 -58.85 53.53
C LEU A 433 -65.34 -58.61 54.29
N LEU A 434 -65.90 -57.40 54.23
CA LEU A 434 -67.20 -57.08 54.81
C LEU A 434 -68.32 -57.88 54.12
N LYS A 435 -68.30 -57.94 52.79
CA LYS A 435 -69.25 -58.74 52.00
C LYS A 435 -69.17 -60.22 52.39
N ASP A 436 -67.97 -60.77 52.51
CA ASP A 436 -67.77 -62.17 52.89
C ASP A 436 -68.21 -62.43 54.33
N SER A 437 -67.90 -61.52 55.26
CA SER A 437 -68.36 -61.63 56.66
C SER A 437 -69.88 -61.58 56.79
N ILE A 438 -70.55 -60.70 56.03
CA ILE A 438 -72.01 -60.63 55.98
C ILE A 438 -72.58 -61.93 55.41
N THR A 439 -71.98 -62.44 54.32
CA THR A 439 -72.40 -63.69 53.67
C THR A 439 -72.23 -64.89 54.59
N GLN A 440 -71.12 -64.97 55.33
CA GLN A 440 -70.87 -66.02 56.31
C GLN A 440 -71.85 -65.96 57.48
N ARG A 441 -72.07 -64.78 58.06
CA ARG A 441 -73.08 -64.61 59.13
C ARG A 441 -74.48 -64.99 58.67
N ILE A 442 -74.81 -64.72 57.41
CA ILE A 442 -76.05 -65.17 56.78
C ILE A 442 -76.13 -66.69 56.73
N ALA A 443 -75.05 -67.36 56.32
CA ALA A 443 -74.97 -68.82 56.31
C ALA A 443 -75.08 -69.41 57.73
N ASP A 444 -74.43 -68.81 58.72
CA ASP A 444 -74.51 -69.23 60.13
C ASP A 444 -75.95 -69.09 60.67
N ILE A 445 -76.66 -68.02 60.29
CA ILE A 445 -78.10 -67.84 60.62
C ILE A 445 -78.94 -68.94 59.96
N ASP A 446 -78.67 -69.28 58.70
CA ASP A 446 -79.37 -70.35 57.98
C ASP A 446 -79.13 -71.72 58.63
N GLU A 447 -77.90 -71.99 59.07
CA GLU A 447 -77.54 -73.21 59.80
C GLU A 447 -78.23 -73.27 61.18
N LEU A 448 -78.23 -72.18 61.95
CA LEU A 448 -78.96 -72.09 63.22
C LEU A 448 -80.47 -72.29 63.02
N ASN A 449 -81.05 -71.79 61.93
CA ASN A 449 -82.45 -71.97 61.61
C ASN A 449 -82.79 -73.44 61.28
N SER A 450 -81.85 -74.18 60.67
CA SER A 450 -82.02 -75.62 60.40
C SER A 450 -82.18 -76.49 61.66
N LEU A 451 -81.81 -75.95 62.83
CA LEU A 451 -81.95 -76.63 64.13
C LEU A 451 -83.35 -76.51 64.74
N ASN A 452 -84.28 -75.75 64.14
CA ASN A 452 -85.71 -75.65 64.53
C ASN A 452 -85.95 -75.30 66.03
N LEU A 453 -85.04 -74.55 66.66
CA LEU A 453 -85.05 -74.32 68.11
C LEU A 453 -86.06 -73.24 68.58
N ILE A 454 -86.50 -72.31 67.72
CA ILE A 454 -87.48 -71.23 68.00
C ILE A 454 -88.21 -70.87 66.68
N ASN A 455 -89.43 -70.31 66.73
CA ASN A 455 -90.12 -69.74 65.55
C ASN A 455 -89.57 -68.32 65.23
N ILE A 456 -88.89 -68.14 64.09
CA ILE A 456 -88.07 -66.96 63.75
C ILE A 456 -88.40 -66.33 62.37
N ASN A 457 -89.60 -66.53 61.83
CA ASN A 457 -89.97 -66.06 60.48
C ASN A 457 -89.73 -64.55 60.24
N ASP A 458 -89.93 -63.69 61.25
CA ASP A 458 -89.67 -62.24 61.12
C ASP A 458 -88.17 -61.93 60.94
N PHE A 459 -87.27 -62.69 61.59
CA PHE A 459 -85.81 -62.54 61.43
C PHE A 459 -85.32 -63.00 60.05
N ILE A 460 -85.92 -64.03 59.46
CA ILE A 460 -85.58 -64.50 58.11
C ILE A 460 -85.90 -63.43 57.06
N ASN A 461 -87.03 -62.75 57.23
CA ASN A 461 -87.45 -61.70 56.31
C ASN A 461 -86.55 -60.47 56.42
N GLU A 462 -86.19 -60.02 57.63
CA GLU A 462 -85.21 -58.94 57.83
C GLU A 462 -83.80 -59.29 57.31
N LYS A 463 -83.37 -60.55 57.44
CA LYS A 463 -82.12 -61.07 56.88
C LYS A 463 -82.10 -60.99 55.36
N ASN A 464 -83.14 -61.47 54.68
CA ASN A 464 -83.24 -61.42 53.22
C ASN A 464 -83.31 -59.98 52.70
N ILE A 465 -84.07 -59.10 53.36
CA ILE A 465 -84.10 -57.65 53.04
C ILE A 465 -82.72 -57.02 53.21
N SER A 466 -81.99 -57.37 54.27
CA SER A 466 -80.63 -56.86 54.51
C SER A 466 -79.64 -57.36 53.46
N GLN A 467 -79.73 -58.62 53.04
CA GLN A 467 -78.92 -59.19 51.97
C GLN A 467 -79.17 -58.51 50.63
N GLU A 468 -80.44 -58.33 50.25
CA GLU A 468 -80.80 -57.59 49.02
C GLU A 468 -80.32 -56.14 49.07
N LYS A 469 -80.41 -55.48 50.23
CA LYS A 469 -79.93 -54.11 50.41
C LYS A 469 -78.40 -54.00 50.31
N VAL A 470 -77.65 -54.98 50.82
CA VAL A 470 -76.19 -55.05 50.67
C VAL A 470 -75.82 -55.28 49.20
N SER A 471 -76.43 -56.26 48.54
CA SER A 471 -76.21 -56.51 47.10
C SER A 471 -76.57 -55.30 46.24
N TYR A 472 -77.69 -54.62 46.55
CA TYR A 472 -78.09 -53.39 45.87
C TYR A 472 -77.09 -52.25 46.09
N ASN A 473 -76.62 -52.04 47.33
CA ASN A 473 -75.66 -50.98 47.63
C ASN A 473 -74.29 -51.22 46.99
N LEU A 474 -73.81 -52.47 46.97
CA LEU A 474 -72.57 -52.84 46.29
C LEU A 474 -72.67 -52.63 44.78
N ASN A 475 -73.77 -53.09 44.15
CA ASN A 475 -74.00 -52.92 42.71
C ASN A 475 -74.24 -51.45 42.32
N LYS A 476 -74.80 -50.64 43.23
CA LYS A 476 -74.92 -49.18 43.09
C LYS A 476 -73.55 -48.50 43.19
N LEU A 477 -72.67 -48.99 44.06
CA LEU A 477 -71.32 -48.45 44.26
C LEU A 477 -70.39 -48.80 43.08
N TYR A 478 -70.44 -50.04 42.61
CA TYR A 478 -69.70 -50.51 41.44
C TYR A 478 -70.49 -51.62 40.75
N LYS A 479 -70.74 -51.45 39.45
CA LYS A 479 -71.53 -52.41 38.65
C LYS A 479 -70.79 -53.71 38.32
N GLY A 480 -69.47 -53.74 38.46
CA GLY A 480 -68.62 -54.92 38.19
C GLY A 480 -68.36 -55.76 39.44
N SER A 481 -67.54 -56.81 39.30
CA SER A 481 -67.06 -57.59 40.46
C SER A 481 -65.93 -56.84 41.16
N PHE A 482 -66.09 -56.61 42.47
CA PHE A 482 -65.02 -56.03 43.29
C PHE A 482 -63.80 -56.97 43.36
N GLU A 483 -64.00 -58.28 43.30
CA GLU A 483 -62.93 -59.28 43.26
C GLU A 483 -62.12 -59.22 41.94
N GLU A 484 -62.80 -59.07 40.81
CA GLU A 484 -62.13 -58.86 39.51
C GLU A 484 -61.38 -57.52 39.49
N LEU A 485 -61.99 -56.45 40.02
CA LEU A 485 -61.36 -55.13 40.09
C LEU A 485 -60.13 -55.11 41.01
N GLU A 486 -60.22 -55.75 42.18
CA GLU A 486 -59.09 -55.91 43.10
C GLU A 486 -57.96 -56.69 42.42
N SER A 487 -58.27 -57.81 41.77
CA SER A 487 -57.28 -58.64 41.09
C SER A 487 -56.56 -57.89 39.97
N GLU A 488 -57.30 -57.13 39.14
CA GLU A 488 -56.70 -56.31 38.07
C GLU A 488 -55.77 -55.23 38.61
N LEU A 489 -56.20 -54.49 39.64
CA LEU A 489 -55.41 -53.41 40.22
C LEU A 489 -54.20 -53.94 40.99
N SER A 490 -54.35 -55.04 41.72
CA SER A 490 -53.25 -55.74 42.40
C SER A 490 -52.22 -56.27 41.39
N HIS A 491 -52.67 -56.81 40.25
CA HIS A 491 -51.77 -57.21 39.17
C HIS A 491 -51.00 -56.02 38.57
N PHE A 492 -51.64 -54.86 38.39
CA PHE A 492 -50.94 -53.64 37.99
C PHE A 492 -49.92 -53.20 39.05
N LEU A 493 -50.28 -53.22 40.34
CA LEU A 493 -49.38 -52.85 41.45
C LEU A 493 -48.17 -53.78 41.55
N ASP A 494 -48.30 -55.06 41.23
CA ASP A 494 -47.16 -55.98 41.14
C ASP A 494 -46.13 -55.53 40.11
N THR A 495 -46.55 -54.80 39.08
CA THR A 495 -45.65 -54.24 38.06
C THR A 495 -45.03 -52.89 38.42
N LYS A 496 -45.26 -52.37 39.63
CA LYS A 496 -44.84 -51.01 40.02
C LYS A 496 -43.34 -50.76 39.93
N TYR A 497 -42.53 -51.81 40.05
CA TYR A 497 -41.07 -51.75 39.96
C TYR A 497 -40.56 -51.36 38.56
N LEU A 498 -41.36 -51.55 37.50
CA LEU A 498 -40.98 -51.27 36.12
C LEU A 498 -40.63 -49.78 35.89
N PHE A 499 -41.04 -48.86 36.76
CA PHE A 499 -40.73 -47.43 36.63
C PHE A 499 -39.34 -47.05 37.18
N HIS A 500 -38.64 -47.95 37.87
CA HIS A 500 -37.32 -47.68 38.46
C HIS A 500 -36.14 -47.96 37.52
N GLU A 501 -36.39 -48.53 36.34
CA GLU A 501 -35.37 -48.77 35.31
C GLU A 501 -35.08 -47.50 34.49
N LYS A 502 -33.86 -47.38 33.96
CA LYS A 502 -33.50 -46.31 33.02
C LYS A 502 -34.28 -46.49 31.71
N LYS A 503 -35.40 -45.78 31.57
CA LYS A 503 -36.30 -45.82 30.42
C LYS A 503 -36.32 -44.50 29.65
N SER A 504 -36.58 -44.56 28.36
CA SER A 504 -36.74 -43.38 27.50
C SER A 504 -37.99 -42.57 27.87
N VAL A 505 -38.07 -41.30 27.46
CA VAL A 505 -39.26 -40.44 27.68
C VAL A 505 -40.53 -41.12 27.13
N ASN A 506 -40.45 -41.71 25.93
CA ASN A 506 -41.58 -42.39 25.29
C ASN A 506 -42.05 -43.62 26.07
N GLU A 507 -41.13 -44.38 26.66
CA GLU A 507 -41.46 -45.54 27.49
C GLU A 507 -42.09 -45.11 28.82
N LEU A 508 -41.55 -44.06 29.46
CA LEU A 508 -42.10 -43.51 30.70
C LEU A 508 -43.51 -42.95 30.47
N GLN A 509 -43.75 -42.26 29.35
CA GLN A 509 -45.08 -41.79 28.97
C GLN A 509 -46.07 -42.94 28.80
N ARG A 510 -45.66 -44.05 28.17
CA ARG A 510 -46.53 -45.23 28.03
C ARG A 510 -46.90 -45.82 29.39
N ILE A 511 -45.94 -45.96 30.30
CA ILE A 511 -46.19 -46.50 31.64
C ILE A 511 -47.09 -45.56 32.46
N LEU A 512 -46.86 -44.24 32.37
CA LEU A 512 -47.74 -43.24 33.00
C LEU A 512 -49.16 -43.29 32.45
N ASN A 513 -49.33 -43.46 31.13
CA ASN A 513 -50.66 -43.61 30.53
C ASN A 513 -51.37 -44.87 31.03
N THR A 514 -50.66 -45.99 31.20
CA THR A 514 -51.21 -47.20 31.81
C THR A 514 -51.66 -46.93 33.25
N SER A 515 -50.85 -46.28 34.08
CA SER A 515 -51.25 -45.97 35.46
C SER A 515 -52.44 -45.02 35.54
N ASN A 516 -52.52 -44.03 34.64
CA ASN A 516 -53.70 -43.16 34.52
C ASN A 516 -54.97 -43.94 34.16
N ASN A 517 -54.87 -44.93 33.27
CA ASN A 517 -56.01 -45.78 32.91
C ASN A 517 -56.50 -46.63 34.09
N GLU A 518 -55.58 -47.19 34.90
CA GLU A 518 -55.95 -47.94 36.10
C GLU A 518 -56.57 -47.02 37.17
N CYS A 519 -56.02 -45.83 37.40
CA CYS A 519 -56.65 -44.81 38.24
C CYS A 519 -58.08 -44.45 37.77
N ALA A 520 -58.33 -44.43 36.46
CA ALA A 520 -59.65 -44.11 35.93
C ALA A 520 -60.71 -45.17 36.27
N LYS A 521 -60.34 -46.44 36.47
CA LYS A 521 -61.25 -47.49 36.92
C LYS A 521 -61.79 -47.22 38.34
N LEU A 522 -61.01 -46.51 39.16
CA LEU A 522 -61.35 -46.13 40.53
C LEU A 522 -62.17 -44.84 40.64
N ASN A 523 -62.57 -44.22 39.51
CA ASN A 523 -63.28 -42.94 39.54
C ASN A 523 -64.60 -42.98 40.37
N PHE A 524 -65.24 -44.15 40.51
CA PHE A 524 -66.44 -44.29 41.36
C PHE A 524 -66.16 -44.16 42.86
N MET A 525 -64.89 -44.31 43.29
CA MET A 525 -64.47 -44.09 44.68
C MET A 525 -64.15 -42.62 44.97
N LYS A 526 -64.12 -41.75 43.95
CA LYS A 526 -64.09 -40.31 44.18
C LYS A 526 -65.43 -39.91 44.77
N SER A 527 -65.45 -39.56 46.05
CA SER A 527 -66.60 -38.94 46.68
C SER A 527 -67.00 -37.69 45.89
N ASP A 528 -68.29 -37.53 45.64
CA ASP A 528 -68.89 -36.22 45.30
C ASP A 528 -68.66 -35.28 46.48
N ASN A 529 -67.46 -34.72 46.58
CA ASN A 529 -67.14 -33.63 47.50
C ASN A 529 -67.46 -32.27 46.83
N ASN A 530 -68.47 -32.24 45.96
CA ASN A 530 -69.02 -31.05 45.33
C ASN A 530 -70.48 -31.30 44.92
N ASN A 531 -71.39 -31.33 45.89
CA ASN A 531 -72.78 -30.89 45.69
C ASN A 531 -73.46 -30.55 47.04
N ASN A 532 -73.40 -29.25 47.35
CA ASN A 532 -74.29 -28.42 48.16
C ASN A 532 -74.39 -28.56 49.70
N ASN A 533 -74.17 -27.40 50.35
CA ASN A 533 -75.01 -26.74 51.38
C ASN A 533 -76.08 -27.56 52.08
#